data_AF-A0A5K1EXY4-F1
#
_entry.id   AF-A0A5K1EXY4-F1
#
_cell.length_a   1.000
_cell.length_b   1.000
_cell.length_c   1.000
_cell.angle_alpha   90.00
_cell.angle_beta   90.00
_cell.angle_gamma   90.00
#
_symmetry.space_group_name_H-M   'P 1'
#
loop_
_entity.id
_entity.type
_entity.pdbx_description
1 polymer ?
#
loop_
_entity_poly.entity_id
_entity_poly.type
_entity_poly.pdbx_seq_one_letter_code
_entity_poly.pdbx_strand_id
1 'polypeptide(L)' 'IKAKNVLVVPSVKKNIISVSKLIDDTQSFVEFTPSSVYVKDARTKKTFAEGTRKGD' A
#
# COMPACT_ATOMS: atom_id res chain seq x y z
N ILE A 1 6.64 -24.98 9.38
CA ILE A 1 5.81 -24.34 8.34
C ILE A 1 6.76 -23.65 7.37
N LYS A 2 6.87 -24.10 6.12
CA LYS A 2 7.73 -23.47 5.10
C LYS A 2 6.89 -22.44 4.32
N ALA A 3 7.24 -21.16 4.45
CA ALA A 3 6.68 -20.12 3.60
C ALA A 3 7.27 -20.28 2.18
N LYS A 4 6.43 -20.71 1.21
CA LYS A 4 6.82 -20.92 -0.20
C LYS A 4 6.49 -19.75 -1.15
N ASN A 5 6.11 -18.58 -0.61
CA ASN A 5 5.70 -17.43 -1.41
C ASN A 5 6.65 -16.24 -1.20
N VAL A 6 7.96 -16.46 -1.36
CA VAL A 6 8.94 -15.37 -1.35
C VAL A 6 9.04 -14.83 -2.77
N LEU A 7 8.52 -13.62 -2.99
CA LEU A 7 8.79 -12.84 -4.19
C LEU A 7 10.25 -12.37 -4.13
N VAL A 8 11.13 -13.07 -4.86
CA VAL A 8 12.51 -12.61 -5.08
C VAL A 8 12.44 -11.51 -6.13
N VAL A 9 12.44 -10.25 -5.69
CA VAL A 9 12.41 -9.10 -6.60
C VAL A 9 13.85 -8.69 -6.92
N PRO A 10 14.33 -8.88 -8.16
CA PRO A 10 15.71 -8.56 -8.52
C PRO A 10 15.90 -7.05 -8.45
N SER A 11 16.59 -6.59 -7.40
CA SER A 11 17.03 -5.19 -7.20
C SER A 11 15.95 -4.14 -7.51
N VAL A 12 15.03 -3.91 -6.56
CA VAL A 12 14.10 -2.80 -6.68
C VAL A 12 14.84 -1.47 -6.51
N LYS A 13 14.91 -0.67 -7.59
CA LYS A 13 15.40 0.72 -7.57
C LYS A 13 14.35 1.74 -7.12
N LYS A 14 13.15 1.29 -6.72
CA LYS A 14 12.07 2.15 -6.21
C LYS A 14 12.12 2.16 -4.68
N ASN A 15 11.85 3.29 -4.06
CA ASN A 15 11.68 3.37 -2.60
C ASN A 15 10.41 2.59 -2.22
N ILE A 16 10.54 1.29 -2.00
CA ILE A 16 9.46 0.45 -1.49
C ILE A 16 9.29 0.79 -0.02
N ILE A 17 8.13 1.32 0.33
CA ILE A 17 7.66 1.39 1.71
C ILE A 17 6.66 0.26 1.95
N SER A 18 6.75 -0.39 3.11
CA SER A 18 5.70 -1.31 3.54
C SER A 18 4.41 -0.53 3.80
N VAL A 19 3.26 -1.11 3.43
CA VAL A 19 1.94 -0.54 3.77
C VAL A 19 1.78 -0.39 5.28
N SER A 20 2.29 -1.34 6.08
CA SER A 20 2.23 -1.23 7.56
C SER A 20 2.99 0.00 8.05
N LYS A 21 4.21 0.22 7.53
CA LYS A 21 5.02 1.38 7.90
C LYS A 21 4.37 2.70 7.48
N LEU A 22 3.76 2.75 6.30
CA LEU A 22 3.00 3.90 5.84
C LEU A 22 1.84 4.23 6.80
N ILE A 23 1.09 3.21 7.21
CA ILE A 23 -0.05 3.34 8.13
C ILE A 23 0.40 3.89 9.49
N ASP A 24 1.47 3.32 10.05
CA ASP A 24 2.01 3.71 11.36
C ASP A 24 2.58 5.14 11.33
N ASP A 25 3.38 5.46 10.31
CA ASP A 25 4.07 6.76 10.19
C ASP A 25 3.08 7.91 9.96
N THR A 26 1.94 7.67 9.29
CA THR A 26 1.00 8.75 8.93
C THR A 26 -0.34 8.68 9.69
N GLN A 27 -0.51 7.77 10.64
CA GLN A 27 -1.79 7.53 11.33
C GLN A 27 -2.97 7.40 10.34
N SER A 28 -2.76 6.61 9.29
CA SER A 28 -3.72 6.45 8.19
C SER A 28 -4.29 5.03 8.14
N PHE A 29 -5.25 4.80 7.24
CA PHE A 29 -5.60 3.46 6.80
C PHE A 29 -5.62 3.43 5.28
N VAL A 30 -5.36 2.24 4.73
CA VAL A 30 -5.38 2.00 3.30
C VAL A 30 -6.62 1.21 2.93
N GLU A 31 -7.36 1.68 1.94
CA GLU A 31 -8.53 1.02 1.38
C GLU A 31 -8.20 0.51 -0.01
N PHE A 32 -8.44 -0.78 -0.25
CA PHE A 32 -8.28 -1.41 -1.56
C PHE A 32 -9.65 -1.71 -2.16
N THR A 33 -9.86 -1.26 -3.39
CA THR A 33 -10.99 -1.63 -4.23
C THR A 33 -10.48 -2.44 -5.43
N PRO A 34 -11.34 -3.09 -6.22
CA PRO A 34 -10.90 -3.83 -7.40
C PRO A 34 -10.10 -2.99 -8.42
N SER A 35 -10.37 -1.68 -8.48
CA SER A 35 -9.79 -0.76 -9.45
C SER A 35 -8.85 0.29 -8.86
N SER A 36 -8.83 0.47 -7.54
CA SER A 36 -8.15 1.59 -6.90
C SER A 36 -7.60 1.24 -5.52
N VAL A 37 -6.67 2.08 -5.07
CA VAL A 37 -6.17 2.14 -3.69
C VAL A 37 -6.29 3.56 -3.18
N TYR A 38 -6.68 3.72 -1.92
CA TYR A 38 -6.82 5.02 -1.26
C TYR A 38 -6.08 5.01 0.07
N VAL A 39 -5.38 6.09 0.37
CA VAL A 39 -4.80 6.35 1.70
C VAL A 39 -5.63 7.43 2.36
N LYS A 40 -6.20 7.11 3.53
CA LYS A 40 -7.16 7.96 4.23
C LYS A 40 -6.66 8.25 5.64
N ASP A 41 -6.79 9.50 6.06
CA ASP A 41 -6.49 9.91 7.44
C ASP A 41 -7.43 9.18 8.41
N ALA A 42 -6.90 8.55 9.46
CA ALA A 42 -7.70 7.68 10.32
C ALA A 42 -8.76 8.43 11.13
N ARG A 43 -8.51 9.71 11.45
CA ARG A 43 -9.38 10.56 12.26
C ARG A 43 -10.49 11.22 11.44
N THR A 44 -10.13 11.88 10.35
CA THR A 44 -11.01 12.68 9.51
C THR A 44 -11.64 11.89 8.36
N LYS A 45 -11.11 10.69 8.07
CA LYS A 45 -11.50 9.84 6.94
C LYS A 45 -11.28 10.46 5.56
N LYS A 46 -10.58 11.60 5.49
CA LYS A 46 -10.26 12.26 4.22
C LYS A 46 -9.19 11.48 3.47
N THR A 47 -9.41 11.27 2.18
CA THR A 47 -8.40 10.75 1.25
C THR A 47 -7.35 11.82 0.99
N PHE A 48 -6.07 11.47 1.12
CA PHE A 48 -4.95 12.37 0.79
C PHE A 48 -4.00 11.78 -0.25
N ALA A 49 -4.12 10.48 -0.55
CA ALA A 49 -3.45 9.86 -1.69
C ALA A 49 -4.35 8.80 -2.31
N GLU A 50 -4.27 8.65 -3.63
CA GLU A 50 -4.99 7.64 -4.39
C GLU A 50 -4.10 7.05 -5.48
N GLY A 51 -4.39 5.80 -5.85
CA GLY A 51 -3.76 5.13 -6.97
C GLY A 51 -4.79 4.30 -7.72
N THR A 52 -4.80 4.41 -9.04
CA THR A 52 -5.64 3.56 -9.89
C THR A 52 -4.84 2.35 -10.36
N ARG A 53 -5.45 1.16 -10.35
CA ARG A 53 -4.85 -0.02 -10.96
C ARG A 53 -4.64 0.27 -12.45
N LYS A 54 -3.39 0.18 -12.90
CA LYS A 54 -3.05 0.22 -14.32
C LYS A 54 -2.71 -1.20 -14.77
N GLY A 55 -3.64 -1.81 -15.51
CA GLY A 55 -3.55 -3.14 -16.09
C GLY A 55 -4.94 -3.72 -16.33
N ASP A 56 -5.11 -4.48 -17.42
CA ASP A 56 -6.32 -5.26 -17.70
C ASP A 56 -6.55 -6.35 -16.64
#